data_AF-K1YYN6-F1
#
_entry.id   AF-K1YYN6-F1
#
_cell.length_a   1.000
_cell.length_b   1.000
_cell.length_c   1.000
_cell.angle_alpha   90.00
_cell.angle_beta   90.00
_cell.angle_gamma   90.00
#
_symmetry.space_group_name_H-M   'P 1'
#
loop_
_entity.id
_entity.type
_entity.pdbx_description
1 polymer ?
#
loop_
_entity_poly.entity_id
_entity_poly.type
_entity_poly.pdbx_seq_one_letter_code
_entity_poly.pdbx_strand_id
1 'polypeptide(L)'
;SLFGAPFSFAKLFCFVTHTHMKFFALIIFIFMTFLTNDLLAQTVYMSPTEALKTIFHTSQEIVTEKLQLNESQKAALKKTLGYEIKKDNWTFYIAKTNNKADGFALIDNEIGKTDPITFLTAIDLSGTVKSVEVLVYRETHGSEVHQKTFLKQYESKQLKDPIRVGQDIKNITGATLSSRAISTGVKRDLAIWNLFYGNK
;
A
#
# COMPACT_ATOMS: atom_id res chain seq x y z
N SER A 1 -75.32 -52.03 -18.80
CA SER A 1 -75.06 -50.68 -19.34
C SER A 1 -75.12 -49.69 -18.20
N LEU A 2 -74.05 -48.96 -17.93
CA LEU A 2 -74.07 -47.60 -17.39
C LEU A 2 -72.63 -47.06 -17.43
N PHE A 3 -72.41 -46.22 -18.44
CA PHE A 3 -71.34 -45.23 -18.59
C PHE A 3 -71.19 -44.43 -17.28
N GLY A 4 -70.02 -44.02 -16.78
CA GLY A 4 -68.84 -43.50 -17.48
C GLY A 4 -68.99 -41.98 -17.72
N ALA A 5 -68.59 -41.14 -16.76
CA ALA A 5 -68.40 -39.69 -16.97
C ALA A 5 -67.21 -39.15 -16.16
N PRO A 6 -66.43 -38.19 -16.70
CA PRO A 6 -65.03 -37.97 -16.34
C PRO A 6 -64.83 -36.81 -15.37
N PHE A 7 -63.86 -36.96 -14.45
CA PHE A 7 -63.35 -35.87 -13.63
C PHE A 7 -62.50 -34.91 -14.50
N SER A 8 -62.85 -33.62 -14.47
CA SER A 8 -62.24 -32.55 -15.25
C SER A 8 -60.80 -32.23 -14.81
N PHE A 9 -59.84 -32.44 -15.71
CA PHE A 9 -58.40 -32.24 -15.51
C PHE A 9 -57.97 -30.75 -15.60
N ALA A 10 -58.87 -29.84 -15.93
CA ALA A 10 -58.53 -28.46 -16.32
C ALA A 10 -58.23 -27.52 -15.14
N LYS A 11 -58.67 -27.83 -13.90
CA LYS A 11 -58.42 -26.96 -12.73
C LYS A 11 -57.04 -27.14 -12.10
N LEU A 12 -56.32 -28.22 -12.42
CA LEU A 12 -55.02 -28.50 -11.81
C LEU A 12 -53.85 -27.78 -12.52
N PHE A 13 -54.04 -27.35 -13.78
CA PHE A 13 -52.96 -26.76 -14.57
C PHE A 13 -52.71 -25.26 -14.32
N CYS A 14 -53.71 -24.52 -13.81
CA CYS A 14 -53.57 -23.07 -13.59
C CYS A 14 -52.87 -22.72 -12.25
N PHE A 15 -52.81 -23.65 -11.29
CA PHE A 15 -52.24 -23.40 -9.96
C PHE A 15 -50.73 -23.67 -9.88
N VAL A 16 -50.20 -24.45 -10.81
CA VAL A 16 -48.80 -24.89 -10.79
C VAL A 16 -47.86 -23.83 -11.39
N THR A 17 -48.31 -23.02 -12.36
CA THR A 17 -47.45 -22.04 -13.04
C THR A 17 -47.17 -20.77 -12.21
N HIS A 18 -48.06 -20.38 -11.28
CA HIS A 18 -47.85 -19.18 -10.46
C HIS A 18 -46.89 -19.42 -9.27
N THR A 19 -46.79 -20.66 -8.80
CA THR A 19 -46.06 -21.01 -7.57
C THR A 19 -44.56 -21.20 -7.84
N HIS A 20 -44.18 -21.73 -9.01
CA HIS A 20 -42.77 -21.89 -9.40
C HIS A 20 -42.07 -20.57 -9.72
N MET A 21 -42.78 -19.57 -10.24
CA MET A 21 -42.20 -18.27 -10.60
C MET A 21 -41.81 -17.43 -9.36
N LYS A 22 -42.53 -17.58 -8.24
CA LYS A 22 -42.21 -16.91 -6.97
C LYS A 22 -41.02 -17.53 -6.24
N PHE A 23 -40.87 -18.85 -6.30
CA PHE A 23 -39.71 -19.54 -5.74
C PHE A 23 -38.42 -19.25 -6.50
N PHE A 24 -38.49 -19.15 -7.84
CA PHE A 24 -37.34 -18.78 -8.65
C PHE A 24 -36.89 -17.33 -8.43
N ALA A 25 -37.85 -16.40 -8.27
CA ALA A 25 -37.55 -15.00 -7.93
C ALA A 25 -36.92 -14.85 -6.54
N LEU A 26 -37.33 -15.66 -5.55
CA LEU A 26 -36.76 -15.66 -4.20
C LEU A 26 -35.32 -16.20 -4.18
N ILE A 27 -35.02 -17.24 -4.97
CA ILE A 27 -33.67 -17.81 -5.08
C ILE A 27 -32.71 -16.83 -5.78
N ILE A 28 -33.17 -16.11 -6.81
CA ILE A 28 -32.38 -15.06 -7.47
C ILE A 28 -32.11 -13.89 -6.51
N PHE A 29 -33.09 -13.49 -5.69
CA PHE A 29 -32.90 -12.42 -4.70
C PHE A 29 -31.90 -12.81 -3.61
N ILE A 30 -31.91 -14.06 -3.15
CA ILE A 30 -30.93 -14.59 -2.20
C ILE A 30 -29.53 -14.69 -2.84
N PHE A 31 -29.43 -15.10 -4.12
CA PHE A 31 -28.16 -15.15 -4.84
C PHE A 31 -27.59 -13.75 -5.12
N MET A 32 -28.45 -12.75 -5.32
CA MET A 32 -28.05 -11.34 -5.53
C MET A 32 -27.54 -10.66 -4.25
N THR A 33 -27.94 -11.17 -3.06
CA THR A 33 -27.40 -10.71 -1.76
C THR A 33 -26.08 -11.35 -1.35
N PHE A 34 -25.61 -12.40 -2.05
CA PHE A 34 -24.30 -13.04 -1.79
C PHE A 34 -23.15 -12.45 -2.62
N LEU A 35 -23.39 -11.42 -3.43
CA LEU A 35 -22.33 -10.53 -3.94
C LEU A 35 -22.03 -9.46 -2.88
N THR A 36 -21.74 -9.89 -1.65
CA THR A 36 -21.19 -8.97 -0.65
C THR A 36 -19.81 -8.58 -1.12
N ASN A 37 -19.66 -7.30 -1.46
CA ASN A 37 -18.41 -6.68 -1.80
C ASN A 37 -17.35 -7.05 -0.75
N ASP A 38 -16.38 -7.89 -1.11
CA ASP A 38 -15.06 -7.84 -0.48
C ASP A 38 -14.46 -6.49 -0.86
N LEU A 39 -14.93 -5.45 -0.16
CA LEU A 39 -14.34 -4.13 -0.19
C LEU A 39 -12.96 -4.34 0.45
N LEU A 40 -11.94 -4.58 -0.38
CA LEU A 40 -10.55 -4.60 0.07
C LEU A 40 -10.37 -3.41 1.02
N ALA A 41 -9.98 -3.67 2.26
CA ALA A 41 -9.87 -2.65 3.30
C ALA A 41 -8.71 -1.70 2.95
N GLN A 42 -8.95 -0.80 2.00
CA GLN A 42 -8.01 0.22 1.56
C GLN A 42 -8.33 1.51 2.29
N THR A 43 -7.41 1.92 3.15
CA THR A 43 -7.42 3.24 3.80
C THR A 43 -6.38 4.12 3.12
N VAL A 44 -6.83 5.24 2.57
CA VAL A 44 -5.95 6.31 2.09
C VAL A 44 -5.80 7.31 3.21
N TYR A 45 -4.58 7.43 3.75
CA TYR A 45 -4.27 8.38 4.83
C TYR A 45 -3.91 9.76 4.29
N MET A 46 -3.17 9.80 3.18
CA MET A 46 -2.71 11.03 2.56
C MET A 46 -2.38 10.78 1.08
N SER A 47 -2.68 11.74 0.21
CA SER A 47 -2.26 11.64 -1.19
C SER A 47 -0.75 11.92 -1.34
N PRO A 48 -0.06 11.33 -2.34
CA PRO A 48 1.33 11.66 -2.65
C PRO A 48 1.62 13.17 -2.74
N THR A 49 0.78 13.89 -3.47
CA THR A 49 0.93 15.33 -3.69
C THR A 49 0.77 16.13 -2.39
N GLU A 50 -0.18 15.74 -1.55
CA GLU A 50 -0.40 16.38 -0.24
C GLU A 50 0.76 16.13 0.71
N ALA A 51 1.28 14.90 0.76
CA ALA A 51 2.44 14.56 1.58
C ALA A 51 3.67 15.36 1.17
N LEU A 52 3.97 15.41 -0.13
CA LEU A 52 5.09 16.19 -0.67
C LEU A 52 4.94 17.69 -0.36
N LYS A 53 3.75 18.26 -0.57
CA LYS A 53 3.47 19.67 -0.24
C LYS A 53 3.61 19.97 1.26
N THR A 54 3.18 19.05 2.12
CA THR A 54 3.27 19.21 3.57
C THR A 54 4.74 19.18 4.02
N ILE A 55 5.51 18.22 3.55
CA ILE A 55 6.92 18.02 3.94
C ILE A 55 7.84 19.10 3.36
N PHE A 56 7.59 19.54 2.13
CA PHE A 56 8.39 20.52 1.39
C PHE A 56 7.65 21.84 1.20
N HIS A 57 6.86 22.27 2.19
CA HIS A 57 6.07 23.51 2.13
C HIS A 57 6.89 24.79 1.94
N THR A 58 8.20 24.74 2.23
CA THR A 58 9.13 25.87 2.06
C THR A 58 9.83 25.89 0.70
N SER A 59 9.71 24.83 -0.10
CA SER A 59 10.39 24.72 -1.39
C SER A 59 9.55 25.36 -2.51
N GLN A 60 10.23 25.91 -3.52
CA GLN A 60 9.55 26.58 -4.65
C GLN A 60 8.90 25.58 -5.61
N GLU A 61 9.55 24.44 -5.85
CA GLU A 61 9.05 23.42 -6.76
C GLU A 61 9.43 22.00 -6.33
N ILE A 62 8.73 21.02 -6.90
CA ILE A 62 9.05 19.60 -6.78
C ILE A 62 9.24 19.04 -8.19
N VAL A 63 10.45 18.58 -8.48
CA VAL A 63 10.81 17.97 -9.76
C VAL A 63 10.84 16.46 -9.62
N THR A 64 10.38 15.74 -10.64
CA THR A 64 10.41 14.28 -10.67
C THR A 64 11.60 13.78 -11.49
N GLU A 65 12.43 12.92 -10.92
CA GLU A 65 13.54 12.25 -11.60
C GLU A 65 13.33 10.73 -11.59
N LYS A 66 13.31 10.11 -12.78
CA LYS A 66 13.20 8.66 -12.92
C LYS A 66 14.60 8.07 -13.10
N LEU A 67 14.95 7.13 -12.23
CA LEU A 67 16.22 6.44 -12.22
C LEU A 67 16.01 4.98 -12.60
N GLN A 68 16.96 4.42 -13.34
CA GLN A 68 17.00 3.01 -13.69
C GLN A 68 18.30 2.41 -13.17
N LEU A 69 18.20 1.31 -12.41
CA LEU A 69 19.33 0.59 -11.87
C LEU A 69 19.98 -0.26 -12.95
N ASN A 70 21.30 -0.15 -13.09
CA ASN A 70 22.11 -1.11 -13.83
C ASN A 70 22.57 -2.28 -12.93
N GLU A 71 23.14 -3.32 -13.52
CA GLU A 71 23.57 -4.52 -12.80
C GLU A 71 24.65 -4.25 -11.73
N SER A 72 25.57 -3.31 -11.98
CA SER A 72 26.58 -2.91 -11.00
C SER A 72 25.95 -2.24 -9.77
N GLN A 73 24.98 -1.35 -10.01
CA GLN A 73 24.20 -0.70 -8.96
C GLN A 73 23.35 -1.69 -8.16
N LYS A 74 22.71 -2.65 -8.81
CA LYS A 74 21.98 -3.74 -8.13
C LYS A 74 22.91 -4.57 -7.26
N ALA A 75 24.10 -4.91 -7.74
CA ALA A 75 25.10 -5.64 -6.96
C ALA A 75 25.58 -4.85 -5.74
N ALA A 76 25.81 -3.54 -5.89
CA ALA A 76 26.19 -2.65 -4.78
C ALA A 76 25.08 -2.55 -3.72
N LEU A 77 23.81 -2.44 -4.15
CA LEU A 77 22.66 -2.44 -3.26
C LEU A 77 22.47 -3.78 -2.56
N LYS A 78 22.65 -4.91 -3.26
CA LYS A 78 22.60 -6.26 -2.67
C LYS A 78 23.64 -6.43 -1.56
N LYS A 79 24.86 -5.94 -1.78
CA LYS A 79 25.91 -5.93 -0.75
C LYS A 79 25.53 -5.08 0.46
N THR A 80 24.90 -3.92 0.24
CA THR A 80 24.51 -2.99 1.30
C THR A 80 23.31 -3.48 2.12
N LEU A 81 22.30 -4.04 1.44
CA LEU A 81 21.01 -4.41 2.04
C LEU A 81 20.94 -5.89 2.48
N GLY A 82 21.81 -6.74 1.92
CA GLY A 82 21.83 -8.18 2.21
C GLY A 82 20.77 -9.00 1.45
N TYR A 83 20.01 -8.39 0.54
CA TYR A 83 19.05 -9.08 -0.32
C TYR A 83 19.03 -8.47 -1.72
N GLU A 84 18.51 -9.23 -2.68
CA GLU A 84 18.42 -8.80 -4.07
C GLU A 84 17.17 -7.96 -4.31
N ILE A 85 17.35 -6.81 -4.96
CA ILE A 85 16.24 -5.95 -5.33
C ILE A 85 15.71 -6.36 -6.70
N LYS A 86 14.42 -6.71 -6.78
CA LYS A 86 13.75 -7.11 -8.02
C LYS A 86 13.29 -5.94 -8.90
N LYS A 87 13.09 -4.77 -8.29
CA LYS A 87 12.64 -3.54 -8.96
C LYS A 87 13.85 -2.89 -9.62
N ASP A 88 13.65 -2.33 -10.81
CA ASP A 88 14.74 -1.78 -11.62
C ASP A 88 14.65 -0.27 -11.80
N ASN A 89 13.54 0.35 -11.40
CA ASN A 89 13.31 1.78 -11.57
C ASN A 89 12.82 2.43 -10.28
N TRP A 90 13.26 3.65 -10.01
CA TRP A 90 12.79 4.48 -8.91
C TRP A 90 12.46 5.88 -9.39
N THR A 91 11.50 6.49 -8.71
CA THR A 91 11.10 7.87 -8.95
C THR A 91 11.47 8.68 -7.72
N PHE A 92 12.36 9.64 -7.89
CA PHE A 92 12.67 10.66 -6.89
C PHE A 92 11.79 11.88 -7.10
N TYR A 93 11.27 12.41 -5.99
CA TYR A 93 10.69 13.73 -5.91
C TYR A 93 11.72 14.65 -5.25
N ILE A 94 12.23 15.62 -6.00
CA ILE A 94 13.30 16.50 -5.58
C ILE A 94 12.70 17.88 -5.34
N ALA A 95 12.66 18.29 -4.07
CA ALA A 95 12.22 19.62 -3.69
C ALA A 95 13.35 20.61 -3.97
N LYS A 96 13.05 21.75 -4.62
CA LYS A 96 14.04 22.74 -5.01
C LYS A 96 13.63 24.16 -4.69
N THR A 97 14.64 24.99 -4.41
CA THR A 97 14.56 26.45 -4.28
C THR A 97 15.72 27.07 -5.05
N ASN A 98 15.44 27.99 -5.98
CA ASN A 98 16.45 28.65 -6.80
C ASN A 98 17.41 27.65 -7.49
N ASN A 99 16.86 26.59 -8.11
CA ASN A 99 17.58 25.48 -8.75
C ASN A 99 18.50 24.63 -7.85
N LYS A 100 18.49 24.84 -6.52
CA LYS A 100 19.20 24.00 -5.55
C LYS A 100 18.24 23.02 -4.91
N ALA A 101 18.69 21.79 -4.64
CA ALA A 101 17.89 20.82 -3.91
C ALA A 101 17.77 21.24 -2.44
N ASP A 102 16.56 21.16 -1.89
CA ASP A 102 16.26 21.33 -0.47
C ASP A 102 16.08 19.96 0.23
N GLY A 103 15.73 18.94 -0.54
CA GLY A 103 15.54 17.58 -0.07
C GLY A 103 14.97 16.65 -1.13
N PHE A 104 14.84 15.39 -0.76
CA PHE A 104 14.44 14.29 -1.64
C PHE A 104 13.30 13.53 -1.00
N ALA A 105 12.45 12.92 -1.80
CA ALA A 105 11.50 11.93 -1.34
C ALA A 105 11.38 10.77 -2.33
N LEU A 106 11.18 9.58 -1.79
CA LEU A 106 10.77 8.40 -2.53
C LEU A 106 9.40 7.97 -2.04
N ILE A 107 8.59 7.48 -2.97
CA ILE A 107 7.36 6.76 -2.65
C ILE A 107 7.61 5.31 -3.04
N ASP A 108 7.52 4.43 -2.06
CA ASP A 108 7.77 3.01 -2.26
C ASP A 108 6.63 2.16 -1.71
N ASN A 109 6.63 0.89 -2.14
CA ASN A 109 5.66 -0.10 -1.72
C ASN A 109 6.40 -1.30 -1.15
N GLU A 110 5.99 -1.74 0.03
CA GLU A 110 6.48 -2.99 0.62
C GLU A 110 5.31 -3.83 1.10
N ILE A 111 5.38 -5.14 0.88
CA ILE A 111 4.35 -6.06 1.33
C ILE A 111 4.39 -6.14 2.86
N GLY A 112 3.24 -5.86 3.49
CA GLY A 112 3.05 -6.06 4.93
C GLY A 112 2.89 -7.55 5.24
N LYS A 113 1.66 -7.97 5.50
CA LYS A 113 1.28 -9.38 5.65
C LYS A 113 0.90 -10.01 4.31
N THR A 114 0.06 -9.32 3.54
CA THR A 114 -0.49 -9.79 2.25
C THR A 114 -0.47 -8.71 1.20
N ASP A 115 -0.68 -7.46 1.59
CA ASP A 115 -0.91 -6.35 0.68
C ASP A 115 0.20 -5.29 0.79
N PRO A 116 0.45 -4.53 -0.29
CA PRO A 116 1.45 -3.47 -0.25
C PRO A 116 0.99 -2.33 0.66
N ILE A 117 1.93 -1.85 1.46
CA ILE A 117 1.86 -0.58 2.18
C ILE A 117 2.57 0.45 1.31
N THR A 118 1.86 1.50 0.90
CA THR A 118 2.45 2.63 0.18
C THR A 118 2.87 3.69 1.18
N PHE A 119 4.16 4.01 1.23
CA PHE A 119 4.72 5.01 2.14
C PHE A 119 5.67 5.94 1.39
N LEU A 120 5.93 7.09 1.98
CA LEU A 120 6.87 8.10 1.51
C LEU A 120 8.00 8.23 2.52
N THR A 121 9.24 8.19 2.05
CA THR A 121 10.43 8.50 2.83
C THR A 121 11.00 9.83 2.34
N ALA A 122 11.00 10.85 3.18
CA ALA A 122 11.67 12.13 2.90
C ALA A 122 13.07 12.12 3.51
N ILE A 123 14.05 12.53 2.72
CA ILE A 123 15.48 12.50 3.02
C ILE A 123 16.04 13.91 2.80
N ASP A 124 16.82 14.41 3.76
CA ASP A 124 17.50 15.69 3.62
C ASP A 124 18.77 15.58 2.74
N LEU A 125 19.48 16.70 2.58
CA LEU A 125 20.69 16.76 1.77
C LEU A 125 21.87 15.96 2.36
N SER A 126 21.82 15.62 3.64
CA SER A 126 22.86 14.86 4.34
C SER A 126 22.64 13.34 4.27
N GLY A 127 21.54 12.89 3.67
CA GLY A 127 21.17 11.47 3.66
C GLY A 127 20.49 11.02 4.95
N THR A 128 19.90 11.97 5.68
CA THR A 128 19.19 11.72 6.92
C THR A 128 17.69 11.75 6.66
N VAL A 129 16.94 10.81 7.25
CA VAL A 129 15.47 10.80 7.16
C VAL A 129 14.90 12.04 7.84
N LYS A 130 14.21 12.87 7.05
CA LYS A 130 13.46 14.04 7.50
C LYS A 130 12.08 13.66 8.03
N SER A 131 11.38 12.77 7.34
CA SER A 131 10.06 12.26 7.73
C SER A 131 9.74 10.97 6.98
N VAL A 132 8.83 10.17 7.55
CA VAL A 132 8.20 9.02 6.88
C VAL A 132 6.69 9.17 7.03
N GLU A 133 5.94 8.98 5.95
CA GLU A 133 4.47 9.06 5.94
C GLU A 133 3.89 7.81 5.29
N VAL A 134 2.89 7.18 5.92
CA VAL A 134 2.12 6.11 5.28
C VAL A 134 1.00 6.76 4.46
N LEU A 135 0.96 6.48 3.15
CA LEU A 135 0.00 7.09 2.22
C LEU A 135 -1.24 6.22 2.03
N VAL A 136 -1.03 4.92 1.79
CA VAL A 136 -2.10 3.96 1.54
C VAL A 136 -1.80 2.64 2.26
N TYR A 137 -2.78 2.15 3.01
CA TYR A 137 -2.73 0.88 3.71
C TYR A 137 -3.91 0.00 3.25
N ARG A 138 -3.66 -1.28 2.97
CA ARG A 138 -4.62 -2.15 2.28
C ARG A 138 -4.97 -3.42 3.06
N GLU A 139 -4.62 -3.47 4.34
CA GLU A 139 -4.88 -4.62 5.21
C GLU A 139 -5.87 -4.28 6.32
N THR A 140 -6.54 -5.30 6.84
CA THR A 140 -7.55 -5.16 7.91
C THR A 140 -6.94 -4.93 9.29
N HIS A 141 -5.69 -5.32 9.51
CA HIS A 141 -5.00 -5.26 10.80
C HIS A 141 -3.63 -4.63 10.64
N GLY A 142 -3.13 -3.97 11.69
CA GLY A 142 -1.80 -3.39 11.71
C GLY A 142 -1.70 -2.01 11.08
N SER A 143 -2.85 -1.37 10.82
CA SER A 143 -2.93 -0.05 10.22
C SER A 143 -2.33 1.03 11.12
N GLU A 144 -2.13 0.76 12.41
CA GLU A 144 -1.48 1.60 13.40
C GLU A 144 -0.07 2.06 12.99
N VAL A 145 0.57 1.40 12.03
CA VAL A 145 1.85 1.86 11.46
C VAL A 145 1.79 3.24 10.78
N HIS A 146 0.59 3.76 10.47
CA HIS A 146 0.44 5.14 10.00
C HIS A 146 0.61 6.19 11.11
N GLN A 147 0.59 5.78 12.39
CA GLN A 147 0.62 6.73 13.49
C GLN A 147 1.94 7.49 13.52
N LYS A 148 1.85 8.82 13.66
CA LYS A 148 3.03 9.71 13.76
C LYS A 148 3.98 9.30 14.87
N THR A 149 3.48 8.77 15.98
CA THR A 149 4.30 8.29 17.11
C THR A 149 5.21 7.13 16.70
N PHE A 150 4.76 6.24 15.83
CA PHE A 150 5.57 5.15 15.29
C PHE A 150 6.56 5.67 14.24
N LEU A 151 6.09 6.48 13.29
CA LEU A 151 6.90 6.96 12.15
C LEU A 151 8.01 7.93 12.58
N LYS A 152 7.83 8.69 13.66
CA LYS A 152 8.86 9.56 14.24
C LYS A 152 10.15 8.84 14.63
N GLN A 153 10.11 7.51 14.83
CA GLN A 153 11.30 6.74 15.18
C GLN A 153 12.32 6.66 14.04
N TYR A 154 11.91 6.94 12.81
CA TYR A 154 12.80 6.99 11.65
C TYR A 154 13.46 8.35 11.47
N GLU A 155 12.93 9.43 12.07
CA GLU A 155 13.53 10.76 11.97
C GLU A 155 14.99 10.73 12.45
N SER A 156 15.85 11.48 11.77
CA SER A 156 17.29 11.54 12.05
C SER A 156 18.09 10.26 11.79
N LYS A 157 17.48 9.19 11.26
CA LYS A 157 18.21 7.96 10.86
C LYS A 157 18.91 8.16 9.51
N GLN A 158 20.09 7.57 9.38
CA GLN A 158 20.88 7.50 8.15
C GLN A 158 21.08 6.05 7.70
N LEU A 159 21.62 5.87 6.49
CA LEU A 159 21.91 4.55 5.94
C LEU A 159 22.84 3.70 6.83
N LYS A 160 23.76 4.31 7.58
CA LYS A 160 24.65 3.57 8.50
C LYS A 160 23.96 3.13 9.79
N ASP A 161 22.85 3.76 10.16
CA ASP A 161 22.18 3.49 11.42
C ASP A 161 21.40 2.18 11.36
N PRO A 162 21.32 1.45 12.47
CA PRO A 162 20.51 0.24 12.54
C PRO A 162 19.00 0.62 12.52
N ILE A 163 18.24 -0.08 11.67
CA ILE A 163 16.79 0.09 11.50
C ILE A 163 16.14 -1.31 11.58
N ARG A 164 16.17 -1.92 12.77
CA ARG A 164 15.58 -3.24 13.02
C ARG A 164 14.39 -3.12 13.97
N VAL A 165 13.24 -3.60 13.52
CA VAL A 165 12.03 -3.65 14.34
C VAL A 165 12.21 -4.60 15.52
N GLY A 166 11.86 -4.14 16.71
CA GLY A 166 12.04 -4.85 17.98
C GLY A 166 13.42 -4.65 18.61
N GLN A 167 14.33 -3.92 17.95
CA GLN A 167 15.64 -3.54 18.50
C GLN A 167 15.79 -2.02 18.48
N ASP A 168 15.86 -1.43 17.28
CA ASP A 168 16.08 0.01 17.08
C ASP A 168 14.78 0.77 16.87
N ILE A 169 13.77 0.11 16.30
CA ILE A 169 12.43 0.64 16.07
C ILE A 169 11.46 -0.15 16.93
N LYS A 170 10.73 0.54 17.82
CA LYS A 170 9.68 -0.10 18.63
C LYS A 170 8.60 -0.61 17.71
N ASN A 171 8.29 -1.89 17.87
CA ASN A 171 7.25 -2.56 17.14
C ASN A 171 5.86 -2.08 17.60
N ILE A 172 4.88 -2.15 16.71
CA ILE A 172 3.48 -2.05 17.10
C ILE A 172 2.92 -3.45 17.34
N THR A 173 2.29 -3.64 18.50
CA THR A 173 1.63 -4.89 18.88
C THR A 173 0.60 -5.29 17.82
N GLY A 174 0.67 -6.53 17.33
CA GLY A 174 -0.22 -7.02 16.27
C GLY A 174 0.13 -6.57 14.84
N ALA A 175 1.11 -5.67 14.67
CA ALA A 175 1.51 -5.12 13.36
C ALA A 175 2.99 -5.39 13.03
N THR A 176 3.54 -6.53 13.49
CA THR A 176 4.97 -6.84 13.33
C THR A 176 5.43 -6.91 11.88
N LEU A 177 4.62 -7.51 11.00
CA LEU A 177 4.94 -7.63 9.58
C LEU A 177 4.90 -6.25 8.89
N SER A 178 3.85 -5.47 9.14
CA SER A 178 3.70 -4.10 8.63
C SER A 178 4.83 -3.17 9.11
N SER A 179 5.21 -3.28 10.39
CA SER A 179 6.32 -2.51 10.96
C SER A 179 7.64 -2.86 10.27
N ARG A 180 7.90 -4.16 10.04
CA ARG A 180 9.10 -4.63 9.34
C ARG A 180 9.12 -4.19 7.89
N ALA A 181 7.98 -4.23 7.20
CA ALA A 181 7.85 -3.78 5.82
C ALA A 181 8.26 -2.31 5.67
N ILE A 182 7.75 -1.42 6.53
CA ILE A 182 8.14 0.00 6.51
C ILE A 182 9.63 0.16 6.83
N SER A 183 10.16 -0.52 7.85
CA SER A 183 11.60 -0.46 8.17
C SER A 183 12.50 -0.92 7.02
N THR A 184 12.15 -2.01 6.34
CA THR A 184 12.86 -2.51 5.15
C THR A 184 12.81 -1.48 4.02
N GLY A 185 11.63 -0.92 3.78
CA GLY A 185 11.39 0.11 2.78
C GLY A 185 12.22 1.37 3.01
N VAL A 186 12.15 1.94 4.22
CA VAL A 186 12.95 3.12 4.62
C VAL A 186 14.44 2.86 4.47
N LYS A 187 14.92 1.69 4.89
CA LYS A 187 16.34 1.33 4.74
C LYS A 187 16.77 1.22 3.27
N ARG A 188 15.90 0.67 2.42
CA ARG A 188 16.10 0.59 0.96
C ARG A 188 16.12 1.98 0.32
N ASP A 189 15.19 2.84 0.69
CA ASP A 189 15.10 4.23 0.21
C ASP A 189 16.37 5.02 0.54
N LEU A 190 16.90 4.89 1.76
CA LEU A 190 18.18 5.46 2.16
C LEU A 190 19.35 4.90 1.33
N ALA A 191 19.36 3.60 1.04
CA ALA A 191 20.42 2.97 0.25
C ALA A 191 20.40 3.47 -1.21
N ILE A 192 19.22 3.62 -1.78
CA ILE A 192 19.03 4.13 -3.14
C ILE A 192 19.42 5.61 -3.21
N TRP A 193 18.99 6.43 -2.24
CA TRP A 193 19.43 7.83 -2.16
C TRP A 193 20.96 7.92 -2.10
N ASN A 194 21.59 7.13 -1.24
CA ASN A 194 23.05 7.15 -1.08
C ASN A 194 23.77 6.76 -2.38
N LEU A 195 23.25 5.78 -3.12
CA LEU A 195 23.82 5.32 -4.39
C LEU A 195 23.88 6.45 -5.44
N PHE A 196 22.85 7.29 -5.52
CA PHE A 196 22.72 8.31 -6.57
C PHE A 196 23.15 9.73 -6.16
N TYR A 197 23.00 10.06 -4.87
CA TYR A 197 23.20 11.40 -4.33
C TYR A 197 24.18 11.45 -3.16
N GLY A 198 24.46 10.34 -2.47
CA GLY A 198 25.32 10.31 -1.28
C GLY A 198 26.82 10.48 -1.54
N ASN A 199 27.27 10.36 -2.80
CA ASN A 199 28.67 10.48 -3.20
C ASN A 199 28.95 11.77 -4.02
N LYS A 200 28.09 12.79 -3.93
CA LYS A 200 28.21 14.05 -4.69
C LYS A 200 28.59 15.21 -3.79
#